data_AF-J9ACL8-F1
#
_entry.id   AF-J9ACL8-F1
#
_cell.length_a   1.000
_cell.length_b   1.000
_cell.length_c   1.000
_cell.angle_alpha   90.00
_cell.angle_beta   90.00
_cell.angle_gamma   90.00
#
_symmetry.space_group_name_H-M   'P 1'
#
loop_
_entity.id
_entity.type
_entity.pdbx_description
1 polymer ?
#
loop_
_entity_poly.entity_id
_entity_poly.type
_entity_poly.pdbx_seq_one_letter_code
_entity_poly.pdbx_strand_id
1 'polypeptide(L)'
;METSADAEPVESFRELVLRTRTIRIPVLATHASLVAAAPEEFHPADLGDLPEQLRRELLVPQAEPYTVVQTNEDSNIVCGICGRQFATLKGWRIHASRMHKQDGFCARCGHYVLLPPGFTAAQRTAAVEIHTLDWCPRACAAVINERQVKRRRLDLVGREEDAHHLFIPGKKLLIFK
;
A
#
# COMPACT_ATOMS: atom_id res chain seq x y z
N MET A 1 -28.11 10.36 -53.31
CA MET A 1 -27.06 11.18 -52.66
C MET A 1 -27.25 11.03 -51.18
N GLU A 2 -26.21 10.50 -50.54
CA GLU A 2 -26.10 10.16 -49.13
C GLU A 2 -25.85 11.39 -48.24
N THR A 3 -25.76 11.12 -46.92
CA THR A 3 -25.27 11.94 -45.80
C THR A 3 -26.29 12.94 -45.24
N SER A 4 -26.52 13.07 -43.93
CA SER A 4 -26.00 12.39 -42.74
C SER A 4 -26.94 12.81 -41.60
N ALA A 5 -27.52 11.84 -40.88
CA ALA A 5 -28.23 12.12 -39.64
C ALA A 5 -27.18 12.29 -38.54
N ASP A 6 -26.78 13.54 -38.27
CA ASP A 6 -25.98 13.87 -37.09
C ASP A 6 -26.78 13.56 -35.84
N ALA A 7 -26.47 12.42 -35.21
CA ALA A 7 -26.99 12.07 -33.91
C ALA A 7 -26.24 12.92 -32.87
N GLU A 8 -26.88 13.99 -32.40
CA GLU A 8 -26.42 14.82 -31.29
C GLU A 8 -26.04 13.92 -30.09
N PRO A 9 -24.84 14.09 -29.51
CA PRO A 9 -24.41 13.25 -28.40
C PRO A 9 -25.30 13.50 -27.18
N VAL A 10 -25.85 12.44 -26.60
CA VAL A 10 -26.68 12.53 -25.39
C VAL A 10 -25.83 13.07 -24.24
N GLU A 11 -26.05 14.34 -23.89
CA GLU A 11 -25.44 14.95 -22.72
C GLU A 11 -26.19 14.51 -21.45
N SER A 12 -25.46 13.93 -20.51
CA SER A 12 -25.95 13.61 -19.16
C SER A 12 -25.38 14.60 -18.16
N PHE A 13 -26.15 15.03 -17.16
CA PHE A 13 -25.65 15.98 -16.16
C PHE A 13 -25.23 15.25 -14.88
N ARG A 14 -24.00 15.47 -14.43
CA ARG A 14 -23.56 15.08 -13.08
C ARG A 14 -23.78 16.24 -12.13
N GLU A 15 -24.48 15.98 -11.02
CA GLU A 15 -24.79 16.97 -10.00
C GLU A 15 -23.81 16.84 -8.82
N LEU A 16 -23.00 17.88 -8.58
CA LEU A 16 -22.20 18.02 -7.38
C LEU A 16 -22.91 18.92 -6.37
N VAL A 17 -23.36 18.33 -5.27
CA VAL A 17 -23.96 19.06 -4.15
C VAL A 17 -22.86 19.44 -3.16
N LEU A 18 -22.52 20.73 -3.12
CA LEU A 18 -21.64 21.32 -2.11
C LEU A 18 -22.49 21.97 -1.02
N ARG A 19 -21.90 22.18 0.17
CA ARG A 19 -22.58 22.75 1.34
C ARG A 19 -23.28 24.09 1.07
N THR A 20 -22.84 24.86 0.07
CA THR A 20 -23.35 26.20 -0.26
C THR A 20 -23.93 26.33 -1.67
N ARG A 21 -23.79 25.32 -2.54
CA ARG A 21 -24.32 25.36 -3.91
C ARG A 21 -24.34 24.00 -4.58
N THR A 22 -25.18 23.86 -5.59
CA THR A 22 -25.22 22.71 -6.48
C THR A 22 -24.67 23.08 -7.84
N ILE A 23 -23.70 22.31 -8.34
CA ILE A 23 -23.08 22.51 -9.66
C ILE A 23 -23.51 21.36 -10.56
N ARG A 24 -24.04 21.67 -11.75
CA ARG A 24 -24.38 20.68 -12.79
C ARG A 24 -23.34 20.73 -13.89
N ILE A 25 -22.66 19.61 -14.12
CA ILE A 25 -21.62 19.49 -15.14
C ILE A 25 -22.18 18.61 -16.26
N PRO A 26 -22.28 19.12 -17.51
CA PRO A 26 -22.62 18.29 -18.65
C PRO A 26 -21.47 17.31 -18.90
N VAL A 27 -21.81 16.03 -19.01
CA VAL A 27 -20.90 14.92 -19.27
C VAL A 27 -21.46 14.14 -20.44
N LEU A 28 -20.65 13.96 -21.48
CA LEU A 28 -20.97 13.07 -22.59
C LEU A 28 -21.30 11.68 -22.04
N ALA A 29 -22.50 11.17 -22.34
CA ALA A 29 -22.94 9.84 -21.91
C ALA A 29 -22.14 8.78 -22.67
N THR A 30 -20.89 8.56 -22.26
CA THR A 30 -20.21 7.31 -22.55
C THR A 30 -20.92 6.25 -21.73
N HIS A 31 -21.72 5.42 -22.41
CA HIS A 31 -22.10 4.09 -21.92
C HIS A 31 -20.84 3.22 -21.83
N ALA A 32 -19.88 3.64 -21.00
CA ALA A 32 -18.85 2.76 -20.49
C ALA A 32 -19.56 1.88 -19.47
N SER A 33 -20.04 0.72 -19.94
CA SER A 33 -20.30 -0.41 -19.06
C SER A 33 -19.07 -0.52 -18.17
N LEU A 34 -19.21 -0.17 -16.89
CA LEU A 34 -18.15 -0.28 -15.91
C LEU A 34 -17.91 -1.77 -15.70
N VAL A 35 -17.16 -2.38 -16.62
CA VAL A 35 -16.53 -3.67 -16.40
C VAL A 35 -15.72 -3.47 -15.14
N ALA A 36 -16.17 -4.08 -14.04
CA ALA A 36 -15.50 -4.02 -12.77
C ALA A 36 -14.03 -4.40 -13.01
N ALA A 37 -13.13 -3.43 -12.81
CA ALA A 37 -11.70 -3.68 -12.97
C ALA A 37 -11.34 -4.86 -12.06
N ALA A 38 -10.78 -5.92 -12.65
CA ALA A 38 -10.34 -7.09 -11.91
C ALA A 38 -9.47 -6.63 -10.73
N PRO A 39 -9.65 -7.19 -9.53
CA PRO A 39 -8.87 -6.77 -8.37
C PRO A 39 -7.37 -6.92 -8.68
N GLU A 40 -6.63 -5.82 -8.51
CA GLU A 40 -5.19 -5.77 -8.71
C GLU A 40 -4.51 -6.86 -7.86
N GLU A 41 -3.70 -7.70 -8.48
CA GLU A 41 -2.99 -8.79 -7.81
C GLU A 41 -1.86 -8.20 -6.94
N PHE A 42 -1.78 -8.64 -5.68
CA PHE A 42 -0.77 -8.14 -4.75
C PHE A 42 0.46 -9.00 -4.85
N HIS A 43 1.54 -8.34 -5.23
CA HIS A 43 2.87 -8.93 -5.09
C HIS A 43 3.55 -8.30 -3.87
N PRO A 44 4.20 -9.11 -3.00
CA PRO A 44 5.11 -8.59 -2.00
C PRO A 44 6.09 -7.58 -2.61
N ALA A 45 6.58 -6.64 -1.80
CA ALA A 45 7.56 -5.68 -2.24
C ALA A 45 8.85 -6.38 -2.67
N ASP A 46 9.43 -5.97 -3.80
CA ASP A 46 10.82 -6.35 -4.08
C ASP A 46 11.73 -5.78 -2.98
N LEU A 47 12.64 -6.61 -2.50
CA LEU A 47 13.61 -6.27 -1.46
C LEU A 47 14.98 -5.90 -2.05
N GLY A 48 15.16 -5.96 -3.38
CA GLY A 48 16.46 -5.76 -4.04
C GLY A 48 17.16 -4.45 -3.68
N ASP A 49 16.42 -3.36 -3.57
CA ASP A 49 16.95 -2.03 -3.21
C ASP A 49 17.23 -1.86 -1.71
N LEU A 50 16.75 -2.78 -0.86
CA LEU A 50 16.87 -2.67 0.58
C LEU A 50 18.31 -3.06 1.02
N PRO A 51 18.95 -2.33 1.95
CA PRO A 51 20.23 -2.72 2.52
C PRO A 51 20.21 -4.13 3.13
N GLU A 52 21.31 -4.88 3.02
CA GLU A 52 21.41 -6.28 3.48
C GLU A 52 21.04 -6.48 4.95
N GLN A 53 21.41 -5.53 5.81
CA GLN A 53 21.04 -5.57 7.22
C GLN A 53 19.53 -5.60 7.42
N LEU A 54 18.81 -4.69 6.75
CA LEU A 54 17.35 -4.58 6.84
C LEU A 54 16.66 -5.74 6.12
N ARG A 55 17.24 -6.26 5.03
CA ARG A 55 16.73 -7.48 4.37
C ARG A 55 16.74 -8.69 5.30
N ARG A 56 17.81 -8.86 6.08
CA ARG A 56 17.92 -9.98 7.04
C ARG A 56 16.90 -9.91 8.17
N GLU A 57 16.28 -8.75 8.41
CA GLU A 57 15.20 -8.57 9.38
C GLU A 57 13.81 -8.90 8.83
N LEU A 58 13.70 -9.29 7.56
CA LEU A 58 12.45 -9.70 6.93
C LEU A 58 12.44 -11.19 6.58
N LEU A 59 11.26 -11.78 6.76
CA LEU A 59 10.89 -13.06 6.16
C LEU A 59 9.93 -12.81 5.01
N VAL A 60 10.24 -13.45 3.87
CA VAL A 60 9.32 -13.55 2.74
C VAL A 60 8.22 -14.55 3.11
N PRO A 61 6.93 -14.22 2.95
CA PRO A 61 5.86 -15.18 3.16
C PRO A 61 6.03 -16.39 2.24
N GLN A 62 5.92 -17.59 2.82
CA GLN A 62 5.89 -18.83 2.04
C GLN A 62 4.54 -19.09 1.39
N ALA A 63 3.48 -18.47 1.91
CA ALA A 63 2.13 -18.49 1.36
C ALA A 63 1.73 -17.08 0.92
N GLU A 64 0.87 -17.00 -0.09
CA GLU A 64 0.33 -15.72 -0.55
C GLU A 64 -0.44 -15.01 0.58
N PRO A 65 -0.20 -13.71 0.82
CA PRO A 65 -0.89 -12.98 1.89
C PRO A 65 -2.41 -12.91 1.72
N TYR A 66 -2.90 -13.04 0.49
CA TYR A 66 -4.30 -13.27 0.16
C TYR A 66 -4.41 -13.99 -1.18
N THR A 67 -5.59 -14.56 -1.45
CA THR A 67 -5.99 -15.06 -2.76
C THR A 67 -7.26 -14.33 -3.22
N VAL A 68 -7.46 -14.22 -4.55
CA VAL A 68 -8.70 -13.68 -5.12
C VAL A 68 -9.55 -14.84 -5.61
N VAL A 69 -10.77 -14.97 -5.08
CA VAL A 69 -11.75 -15.98 -5.48
C VAL A 69 -12.85 -15.29 -6.26
N GLN A 70 -13.08 -15.73 -7.51
CA GLN A 70 -14.18 -15.25 -8.34
C GLN A 70 -15.39 -16.17 -8.17
N THR A 71 -16.54 -15.60 -7.78
CA THR A 71 -17.81 -16.32 -7.69
C THR A 71 -18.87 -15.62 -8.51
N ASN A 72 -19.18 -16.21 -9.66
CA ASN A 72 -20.25 -15.90 -10.62
C ASN A 72 -20.36 -14.45 -11.16
N GLU A 73 -20.20 -13.40 -10.34
CA GLU A 73 -20.05 -11.98 -10.74
C GLU A 73 -19.25 -11.12 -9.72
N ASP A 74 -18.98 -11.63 -8.51
CA ASP A 74 -18.22 -10.94 -7.47
C ASP A 74 -16.82 -11.56 -7.26
N SER A 75 -15.81 -10.71 -7.08
CA SER A 75 -14.47 -11.13 -6.69
C SER A 75 -14.25 -10.85 -5.19
N ASN A 76 -14.01 -11.91 -4.42
CA ASN A 76 -13.71 -11.81 -3.00
C ASN A 76 -12.22 -12.03 -2.74
N ILE A 77 -11.66 -11.24 -1.84
CA ILE A 77 -10.28 -11.38 -1.37
C ILE A 77 -10.28 -12.18 -0.08
N VAL A 78 -9.60 -13.31 -0.09
CA VAL A 78 -9.49 -14.22 1.05
C VAL A 78 -8.14 -14.02 1.71
N CYS A 79 -8.13 -13.63 2.99
CA CYS A 79 -6.90 -13.48 3.76
C CYS A 79 -6.16 -14.82 3.86
N GLY A 80 -4.93 -14.90 3.37
CA GLY A 80 -4.13 -16.12 3.38
C GLY A 80 -3.66 -16.54 4.78
N ILE A 81 -3.80 -15.67 5.77
CA ILE A 81 -3.35 -15.90 7.15
C ILE A 81 -4.49 -16.47 8.02
N CYS A 82 -5.74 -16.04 7.81
CA CYS A 82 -6.88 -16.44 8.65
C CYS A 82 -8.17 -16.81 7.89
N GLY A 83 -8.15 -16.82 6.56
CA GLY A 83 -9.28 -17.23 5.72
C GLY A 83 -10.46 -16.24 5.65
N ARG A 84 -10.38 -15.08 6.31
CA ARG A 84 -11.45 -14.07 6.26
C ARG A 84 -11.59 -13.46 4.87
N GLN A 85 -12.83 -13.23 4.45
CA GLN A 85 -13.15 -12.70 3.12
C GLN A 85 -13.47 -11.21 3.16
N PHE A 86 -13.12 -10.51 2.08
CA PHE A 86 -13.32 -9.09 1.92
C PHE A 86 -13.72 -8.77 0.48
N ALA A 87 -14.72 -7.91 0.31
CA ALA A 87 -15.13 -7.43 -1.02
C ALA A 87 -14.09 -6.49 -1.67
N THR A 88 -13.15 -5.93 -0.88
CA THR A 88 -12.17 -4.97 -1.41
C THR A 88 -10.78 -5.17 -0.81
N LEU A 89 -9.74 -4.85 -1.60
CA LEU A 89 -8.34 -4.87 -1.16
C LEU A 89 -8.10 -3.91 0.00
N LYS A 90 -8.78 -2.75 -0.01
CA LYS A 90 -8.73 -1.79 1.09
C LYS A 90 -9.24 -2.43 2.39
N GLY A 91 -10.36 -3.15 2.34
CA GLY A 91 -10.91 -3.88 3.48
C GLY A 91 -9.93 -4.92 4.02
N TRP A 92 -9.35 -5.74 3.13
CA TRP A 92 -8.32 -6.71 3.51
C TRP A 92 -7.08 -6.04 4.13
N ARG A 93 -6.55 -4.96 3.56
CA ARG A 93 -5.38 -4.23 4.11
C ARG A 93 -5.65 -3.69 5.53
N ILE A 94 -6.84 -3.14 5.79
CA ILE A 94 -7.23 -2.67 7.13
C ILE A 94 -7.28 -3.85 8.10
N HIS A 95 -7.85 -4.97 7.69
CA HIS A 95 -7.87 -6.19 8.49
C HIS A 95 -6.46 -6.69 8.81
N ALA A 96 -5.62 -6.89 7.78
CA ALA A 96 -4.31 -7.47 7.95
C ALA A 96 -3.38 -6.57 8.80
N SER A 97 -3.44 -5.25 8.60
CA SER A 97 -2.67 -4.29 9.40
C SER A 97 -3.05 -4.22 10.87
N ARG A 98 -4.24 -4.71 11.25
CA ARG A 98 -4.71 -4.72 12.64
C ARG A 98 -4.58 -6.10 13.27
N MET A 99 -5.02 -7.14 12.57
CA MET A 99 -5.13 -8.49 13.11
C MET A 99 -3.80 -9.26 13.05
N HIS A 100 -2.96 -9.01 12.05
CA HIS A 100 -1.72 -9.77 11.83
C HIS A 100 -0.46 -8.97 12.19
N LYS A 101 -0.65 -7.81 12.82
CA LYS A 101 0.45 -6.93 13.21
C LYS A 101 1.34 -7.57 14.28
N GLN A 102 0.74 -8.29 15.24
CA GLN A 102 1.50 -8.98 16.28
C GLN A 102 2.23 -10.22 15.75
N ASP A 103 1.78 -10.77 14.62
CA ASP A 103 2.44 -11.86 13.92
C ASP A 103 3.70 -11.39 13.17
N GLY A 104 3.95 -10.07 13.12
CA GLY A 104 5.06 -9.46 12.39
C GLY A 104 4.67 -9.01 10.98
N PHE A 105 3.43 -9.23 10.55
CA PHE A 105 3.03 -8.99 9.16
C PHE A 105 2.86 -7.51 8.83
N CYS A 106 3.52 -7.05 7.77
CA CYS A 106 3.35 -5.72 7.21
C CYS A 106 2.42 -5.75 6.00
N ALA A 107 1.16 -5.31 6.15
CA ALA A 107 0.17 -5.25 5.07
C ALA A 107 0.52 -4.27 3.93
N ARG A 108 1.60 -3.47 4.04
CA ARG A 108 2.09 -2.59 2.97
C ARG A 108 3.03 -3.31 2.02
N CYS A 109 4.07 -3.96 2.55
CA CYS A 109 5.09 -4.65 1.77
C CYS A 109 4.86 -6.15 1.64
N GLY A 110 3.93 -6.72 2.41
CA GLY A 110 3.61 -8.13 2.39
C GLY A 110 4.65 -9.00 3.09
N HIS A 111 5.61 -8.44 3.82
CA HIS A 111 6.66 -9.22 4.51
C HIS A 111 6.38 -9.34 6.00
N TYR A 112 7.01 -10.33 6.62
CA TYR A 112 7.04 -10.48 8.08
C TYR A 112 8.32 -9.89 8.64
N VAL A 113 8.20 -9.05 9.65
CA VAL A 113 9.33 -8.63 10.47
C VAL A 113 9.76 -9.81 11.35
N LEU A 114 11.06 -10.09 11.41
CA LEU A 114 11.60 -11.05 12.37
C LEU A 114 11.39 -10.55 13.80
N LEU A 115 10.62 -11.30 14.58
CA LEU A 115 10.31 -10.97 15.96
C LEU A 115 11.10 -11.88 16.90
N PRO A 116 11.97 -11.33 17.77
CA PRO A 116 12.69 -12.13 18.74
C PRO A 116 11.78 -12.95 19.65
N PRO A 117 12.22 -14.16 20.07
CA PRO A 117 11.49 -14.94 21.06
C PRO A 117 11.40 -14.15 22.38
N GLY A 118 10.25 -14.22 23.05
CA GLY A 118 10.01 -13.48 24.30
C GLY A 118 9.51 -12.05 24.14
N PHE A 119 9.40 -11.51 22.91
CA PHE A 119 8.73 -10.23 22.70
C PHE A 119 7.26 -10.28 23.14
N THR A 120 6.86 -9.32 23.96
CA THR A 120 5.46 -9.07 24.33
C THR A 120 4.65 -8.57 23.12
N ALA A 121 3.32 -8.66 23.18
CA ALA A 121 2.44 -8.18 22.12
C ALA A 121 2.69 -6.69 21.74
N ALA A 122 2.98 -5.85 22.75
CA ALA A 122 3.32 -4.44 22.55
C ALA A 122 4.65 -4.27 21.81
N GLN A 123 5.68 -5.03 22.19
CA GLN A 123 6.98 -5.00 21.52
C GLN A 123 6.91 -5.51 20.08
N ARG A 124 6.12 -6.56 19.82
CA ARG A 124 5.86 -7.07 18.46
C ARG A 124 5.20 -6.01 17.60
N THR A 125 4.17 -5.35 18.14
CA THR A 125 3.48 -4.25 17.48
C THR A 125 4.43 -3.09 17.16
N ALA A 126 5.25 -2.68 18.13
CA ALA A 126 6.23 -1.61 17.97
C ALA A 126 7.29 -1.95 16.92
N ALA A 127 7.78 -3.19 16.87
CA ALA A 127 8.74 -3.63 15.86
C ALA A 127 8.17 -3.50 14.43
N VAL A 128 6.91 -3.89 14.23
CA VAL A 128 6.23 -3.72 12.93
C VAL A 128 5.99 -2.24 12.63
N GLU A 129 5.65 -1.41 13.61
CA GLU A 129 5.50 0.04 13.42
C GLU A 129 6.81 0.69 12.98
N ILE A 130 7.92 0.38 13.68
CA ILE A 130 9.27 0.84 13.32
C ILE A 130 9.58 0.44 11.89
N HIS A 131 9.35 -0.82 11.50
CA HIS A 131 9.49 -1.24 10.10
C HIS A 131 8.65 -0.37 9.16
N THR A 132 7.35 -0.20 9.42
CA THR A 132 6.47 0.56 8.52
C THR A 132 6.90 2.02 8.35
N LEU A 133 7.42 2.64 9.41
CA LEU A 133 7.76 4.05 9.46
C LEU A 133 9.18 4.34 9.00
N ASP A 134 10.15 3.51 9.38
CA ASP A 134 11.57 3.81 9.15
C ASP A 134 12.10 3.14 7.89
N TRP A 135 11.62 1.95 7.51
CA TRP A 135 12.28 1.23 6.40
C TRP A 135 11.44 0.33 5.48
N CYS A 136 10.12 0.30 5.62
CA CYS A 136 9.26 -0.41 4.68
C CYS A 136 9.44 0.12 3.25
N PRO A 137 9.69 -0.74 2.24
CA PRO A 137 9.95 -0.32 0.86
C PRO A 137 8.70 0.22 0.15
N ARG A 138 7.50 -0.25 0.55
CA ARG A 138 6.19 0.25 0.05
C ARG A 138 5.57 1.31 0.98
N ALA A 139 6.38 2.05 1.73
CA ALA A 139 5.88 3.17 2.51
C ALA A 139 5.34 4.28 1.59
N CYS A 140 4.35 5.05 2.06
CA CYS A 140 3.79 6.12 1.25
C CYS A 140 4.74 7.33 1.18
N ALA A 141 4.54 8.19 0.18
CA ALA A 141 5.39 9.37 -0.04
C ALA A 141 5.53 10.27 1.22
N ALA A 142 4.48 10.42 2.02
CA ALA A 142 4.54 11.18 3.27
C ALA A 142 5.58 10.59 4.24
N VAL A 143 5.54 9.28 4.47
CA VAL A 143 6.52 8.57 5.32
C VAL A 143 7.92 8.65 4.72
N ILE A 144 8.07 8.51 3.39
CA ILE A 144 9.38 8.66 2.74
C ILE A 144 9.95 10.08 2.94
N ASN A 145 9.12 11.12 2.83
CA ASN A 145 9.52 12.50 3.08
C ASN A 145 9.93 12.73 4.54
N GLU A 146 9.19 12.14 5.49
CA GLU A 146 9.56 12.18 6.91
C GLU A 146 10.92 11.52 7.16
N ARG A 147 11.20 10.37 6.54
CA ARG A 147 12.53 9.72 6.61
C ARG A 147 13.64 10.62 6.06
N GLN A 148 13.40 11.30 4.94
CA GLN A 148 14.36 12.25 4.36
C GLN A 148 14.65 13.41 5.30
N VAL A 149 13.62 13.98 5.94
CA VAL A 149 13.78 15.06 6.94
C VAL A 149 14.54 14.54 8.15
N LYS A 150 14.17 13.37 8.68
CA LYS A 150 14.81 12.74 9.85
C LYS A 150 16.28 12.46 9.59
N ARG A 151 16.65 11.90 8.42
CA ARG A 151 18.05 11.69 8.03
C ARG A 151 18.82 13.00 7.98
N ARG A 152 18.33 14.02 7.27
CA ARG A 152 18.99 15.34 7.21
C ARG A 152 19.24 15.94 8.59
N ARG A 153 18.29 15.77 9.52
CA ARG A 153 18.43 16.26 10.91
C ARG A 153 19.52 15.50 11.67
N LEU A 154 19.64 14.19 11.46
CA LEU A 154 20.68 13.36 12.08
C LEU A 154 22.07 13.70 11.54
N ASP A 155 22.18 13.89 10.23
CA ASP A 155 23.43 14.31 9.58
C ASP A 155 23.93 15.66 10.15
N LEU A 156 23.01 16.62 10.37
CA LEU A 156 23.36 17.94 10.93
C LEU A 156 23.90 17.90 12.37
N VAL A 157 23.60 16.85 13.14
CA VAL A 157 24.04 16.70 14.53
C VAL A 157 25.14 15.64 14.69
N GLY A 158 25.74 15.16 13.59
CA GLY A 158 26.78 14.15 13.61
C GLY A 158 26.32 12.78 14.12
N ARG A 159 25.07 12.40 13.80
CA ARG A 159 24.45 11.12 14.18
C ARG A 159 24.10 10.27 12.96
N GLU A 160 25.00 10.20 11.99
CA GLU A 160 24.82 9.53 10.71
C GLU A 160 24.50 8.03 10.88
N GLU A 161 25.10 7.37 11.87
CA GLU A 161 24.86 5.95 12.17
C GLU A 161 23.40 5.65 12.51
N ASP A 162 22.73 6.54 13.25
CA ASP A 162 21.32 6.38 13.57
C ASP A 162 20.44 6.46 12.33
N ALA A 163 20.91 7.14 11.28
CA ALA A 163 20.19 7.22 10.03
C ALA A 163 20.26 5.92 9.23
N HIS A 164 21.16 4.97 9.53
CA HIS A 164 21.28 3.70 8.77
C HIS A 164 19.98 2.87 8.78
N HIS A 165 19.17 3.01 9.82
CA HIS A 165 17.88 2.32 9.95
C HIS A 165 16.74 2.98 9.13
N LEU A 166 17.01 4.11 8.46
CA LEU A 166 16.03 4.82 7.62
C LEU A 166 16.18 4.44 6.15
N PHE A 167 15.28 3.63 5.60
CA PHE A 167 15.34 3.31 4.16
C PHE A 167 14.59 4.34 3.31
N ILE A 168 15.28 4.93 2.34
CA ILE A 168 14.73 5.91 1.39
C ILE A 168 14.96 5.34 -0.02
N PRO A 169 13.90 4.85 -0.71
CA PRO A 169 14.03 4.30 -2.06
C PRO A 169 14.70 5.28 -3.02
N GLY A 170 15.53 4.77 -3.94
CA GLY A 170 16.23 5.57 -4.95
C GLY A 170 17.44 6.40 -4.47
N LYS A 171 17.72 6.45 -3.16
CA LYS A 171 19.01 6.95 -2.65
C LYS A 171 19.96 5.77 -2.44
N LYS A 172 20.93 5.57 -3.34
CA LYS A 172 22.10 4.74 -3.03
C LYS A 172 22.79 5.37 -1.81
N LEU A 173 22.86 4.65 -0.69
CA LEU A 173 23.66 5.06 0.46
C LEU A 173 25.12 5.16 -0.02
N LEU A 174 25.65 6.37 -0.11
CA LEU A 174 27.07 6.58 -0.30
C LEU A 174 27.74 6.22 1.03
N ILE A 175 28.12 4.95 1.17
CA ILE A 175 28.97 4.51 2.26
C ILE A 175 30.36 5.07 1.94
N PHE A 176 30.79 6.11 2.66
CA PHE A 176 32.18 6.50 2.67
C PHE A 176 32.96 5.40 3.43
N LYS A 177 33.90 4.77 2.73
CA LYS A 177 34.86 3.79 3.25
C LYS A 177 35.97 4.50 4.03
#